data_AF-A0A2A3XU90-F1
#
_entry.id   AF-A0A2A3XU90-F1
#
_cell.length_a   1.000
_cell.length_b   1.000
_cell.length_c   1.000
_cell.angle_alpha   90.00
_cell.angle_beta   90.00
_cell.angle_gamma   90.00
#
_symmetry.space_group_name_H-M   'P 1'
#
loop_
_entity.id
_entity.type
_entity.pdbx_description
1 polymer ?
#
loop_
_entity_poly.entity_id
_entity_poly.type
_entity_poly.pdbx_seq_one_letter_code
_entity_poly.pdbx_strand_id
1 'polypeptide(L)'
;MMLDYETRLKAALRSLGASPEVVQDALLSLQSYGSKEDQLVEEFGEPEEYANALMPDAKVRSKAGFIISGVVLAVLIWLVLRLAKEAEWMAFEPYWNFSLLFSLGAVVLGIGIEFIRYLRSGK
;
A
#
# COMPACT_ATOMS: atom_id res chain seq x y z
N MET A 1 4.99 1.61 27.24
CA MET A 1 5.82 0.50 26.75
C MET A 1 6.62 1.09 25.59
N MET A 2 7.88 1.50 25.76
CA MET A 2 8.60 2.40 24.81
C MET A 2 8.57 1.95 23.34
N LEU A 3 8.55 0.63 23.13
CA LEU A 3 8.54 0.01 21.81
C LEU A 3 7.28 0.34 21.00
N ASP A 4 6.14 0.65 21.62
CA ASP A 4 4.90 0.87 20.88
C ASP A 4 4.91 2.23 20.17
N TYR A 5 5.25 3.31 20.88
CA TYR A 5 5.32 4.66 20.32
C TYR A 5 6.32 4.75 19.15
N GLU A 6 7.56 4.26 19.34
CA GLU A 6 8.59 4.28 18.29
C GLU A 6 8.17 3.44 17.08
N THR A 7 7.53 2.29 17.30
CA THR A 7 7.07 1.40 16.23
C THR A 7 5.96 2.09 15.42
N ARG A 8 4.99 2.72 16.09
CA ARG A 8 3.91 3.48 15.46
C ARG A 8 4.44 4.68 14.70
N LEU A 9 5.33 5.48 15.29
CA LEU A 9 5.95 6.63 14.63
C LEU A 9 6.71 6.21 13.37
N LYS A 10 7.53 5.16 13.47
CA LYS A 10 8.27 4.60 12.33
C LYS A 10 7.34 4.11 11.22
N ALA A 11 6.23 3.48 11.58
CA ALA A 11 5.23 3.04 10.62
C ALA A 11 4.53 4.23 9.92
N ALA A 12 4.18 5.27 10.69
CA ALA A 12 3.55 6.49 10.20
C ALA A 12 4.47 7.25 9.23
N LEU A 13 5.71 7.57 9.63
CA LEU A 13 6.71 8.22 8.78
C LEU A 13 6.98 7.43 7.49
N ARG A 14 7.10 6.10 7.58
CA ARG A 14 7.25 5.24 6.39
C ARG A 14 6.01 5.23 5.48
N SER A 15 4.82 5.45 6.03
CA SER A 15 3.59 5.55 5.24
C SER A 15 3.52 6.86 4.44
N LEU A 16 4.10 7.93 5.00
CA LEU A 16 4.27 9.24 4.39
C LEU A 16 5.44 9.28 3.38
N GLY A 17 6.24 8.21 3.32
CA GLY A 17 7.37 8.11 2.40
C GLY A 17 8.63 8.80 2.90
N ALA A 18 8.77 8.97 4.22
CA ALA A 18 9.99 9.44 4.86
C ALA A 18 11.21 8.62 4.41
N SER A 19 12.34 9.30 4.18
CA SER A 19 13.60 8.61 3.93
C SER A 19 14.11 7.93 5.21
N PRO A 20 14.99 6.91 5.10
CA PRO A 20 15.56 6.25 6.27
C PRO A 20 16.23 7.23 7.25
N GLU A 21 16.83 8.29 6.74
CA GLU A 21 17.51 9.34 7.51
C GLU A 21 16.50 10.12 8.36
N VAL A 22 15.38 10.55 7.77
CA VAL A 22 14.32 11.27 8.51
C VAL A 22 13.71 10.40 9.61
N VAL A 23 13.53 9.11 9.35
CA VAL A 23 13.04 8.16 10.37
C VAL A 23 14.06 8.02 11.50
N GLN A 24 15.35 7.93 11.18
CA GLN A 24 16.39 7.79 12.18
C GLN A 24 16.53 9.05 13.04
N ASP A 25 16.51 10.23 12.43
CA ASP A 25 16.58 11.50 13.14
C ASP A 25 15.38 11.67 14.09
N ALA A 26 14.17 11.32 13.64
CA ALA A 26 12.97 11.37 14.47
C ALA A 26 13.06 10.42 15.69
N LEU A 27 13.62 9.21 15.52
CA LEU A 27 13.83 8.28 16.62
C LEU A 27 14.94 8.74 17.58
N LEU A 28 16.00 9.37 17.06
CA LEU A 28 17.05 9.94 17.89
C LEU A 28 16.54 11.11 18.74
N SER A 29 15.64 11.94 18.21
CA SER A 29 14.99 12.98 19.02
C SER A 29 14.21 12.41 20.20
N LEU A 30 13.56 11.26 20.04
CA LEU A 30 12.82 10.60 21.12
C LEU A 30 13.75 10.05 22.22
N GLN A 31 14.97 9.59 21.90
CA GLN A 31 15.91 9.07 22.92
C GLN A 31 16.31 10.12 23.97
N SER A 32 16.17 11.40 23.64
CA SER A 32 16.42 12.52 24.54
C SER A 32 15.34 12.65 25.62
N TYR A 33 14.17 12.07 25.37
CA TYR A 33 13.00 12.07 26.23
C TYR A 33 12.80 10.64 26.79
N GLY A 34 12.31 10.53 28.02
CA GLY A 34 12.30 9.25 28.74
C GLY A 34 11.55 8.12 28.00
N SER A 35 11.78 6.88 28.42
CA SER A 35 11.22 5.65 27.82
C SER A 35 9.71 5.46 28.03
N LYS A 36 9.02 6.44 28.61
CA LYS A 36 7.61 6.33 28.99
C LYS A 36 6.74 6.93 27.90
N GLU A 37 5.89 6.08 27.35
CA GLU A 37 4.95 6.40 26.29
C GLU A 37 4.05 7.59 26.63
N ASP A 38 3.50 7.65 27.84
CA ASP A 38 2.67 8.78 28.29
C ASP A 38 3.43 10.13 28.22
N GLN A 39 4.74 10.14 28.50
CA GLN A 39 5.56 11.35 28.41
C GLN A 39 5.84 11.75 26.97
N LEU A 40 6.02 10.75 26.08
CA LEU A 40 6.21 11.01 24.66
C LEU A 40 4.92 11.53 24.02
N VAL A 41 3.76 11.02 24.42
CA VAL A 41 2.46 11.50 23.94
C VAL A 41 2.17 12.90 24.47
N GLU A 42 2.52 13.21 25.72
CA GLU A 42 2.37 14.55 26.27
C GLU A 42 3.24 15.60 25.55
N GLU A 43 4.48 15.24 25.19
CA GLU A 43 5.44 16.15 24.56
C GLU A 43 5.24 16.27 23.05
N PHE A 44 5.01 15.16 22.36
CA PHE A 44 5.02 15.07 20.89
C PHE A 44 3.63 14.82 20.28
N GLY A 45 2.60 14.54 21.10
CA GLY A 45 1.29 14.13 20.65
C GLY A 45 1.24 12.65 20.25
N GLU A 46 0.18 12.25 19.54
CA GLU A 46 0.11 10.89 19.01
C GLU A 46 1.20 10.67 17.93
N PRO A 47 1.77 9.45 17.80
CA PRO A 47 2.82 9.16 16.83
C PRO A 47 2.47 9.56 15.39
N GLU A 48 1.20 9.39 15.00
CA GLU A 48 0.69 9.74 13.67
C GLU A 48 0.61 11.26 13.47
N GLU A 49 0.25 12.01 14.51
CA GLU A 49 0.22 13.48 14.48
C GLU A 49 1.63 14.04 14.39
N TYR A 50 2.55 13.50 15.18
CA TYR A 50 3.96 13.88 15.13
C TYR A 50 4.58 13.60 13.76
N ALA A 51 4.28 12.44 13.16
CA ALA A 51 4.73 12.11 11.80
C ALA A 51 4.20 13.10 10.75
N ASN A 52 2.93 13.50 10.86
CA ASN A 52 2.33 14.49 9.96
C ASN A 52 2.93 15.89 10.15
N ALA A 53 3.25 16.27 11.38
CA ALA A 53 3.91 17.53 11.69
C ALA A 53 5.34 17.58 11.12
N LEU A 54 6.07 16.46 11.14
CA LEU A 54 7.39 16.32 10.54
C LEU A 54 7.36 16.34 9.00
N MET A 55 6.24 15.93 8.40
CA MET A 55 6.09 15.81 6.95
C MET A 55 4.75 16.36 6.45
N PRO A 56 4.48 17.68 6.60
CA PRO A 56 3.17 18.26 6.29
C PRO A 56 2.81 18.18 4.80
N ASP A 57 3.82 18.21 3.92
CA ASP A 57 3.64 18.13 2.47
C ASP A 57 3.73 16.69 1.92
N ALA A 58 3.87 15.68 2.79
CA ALA A 58 3.97 14.30 2.33
C ALA A 58 2.66 13.84 1.70
N LYS A 59 2.71 13.58 0.39
CA LYS A 59 1.63 12.89 -0.31
C LYS A 59 1.58 11.45 0.19
N VAL A 60 0.48 11.08 0.84
CA VAL A 60 0.19 9.71 1.25
C VAL A 60 0.42 8.78 0.05
N ARG A 61 1.48 7.96 0.11
CA ARG A 61 1.88 7.13 -1.01
C ARG A 61 0.91 5.96 -1.09
N SER A 62 -0.09 6.04 -1.98
CA SER A 62 -1.03 4.94 -2.18
C SER A 62 -0.27 3.66 -2.57
N LYS A 63 -0.31 2.67 -1.68
CA LYS A 63 0.29 1.34 -1.89
C LYS A 63 -0.59 0.41 -2.71
N ALA A 64 -1.74 0.89 -3.20
CA ALA A 64 -2.70 0.08 -3.94
C ALA A 64 -2.63 0.29 -5.46
N GLY A 65 -1.60 0.98 -5.98
CA GLY A 65 -1.52 1.36 -7.40
C GLY A 65 -1.61 0.17 -8.37
N PHE A 66 -0.93 -0.95 -8.08
CA PHE A 66 -1.00 -2.13 -8.94
C PHE A 66 -2.26 -2.97 -8.71
N ILE A 67 -2.82 -2.94 -7.50
CA ILE A 67 -4.12 -3.57 -7.20
C ILE A 67 -5.23 -2.86 -8.01
N ILE A 68 -5.27 -1.52 -7.97
CA ILE A 68 -6.23 -0.71 -8.73
C ILE A 68 -6.05 -0.97 -10.23
N SER A 69 -4.82 -0.97 -10.73
CA SER A 69 -4.52 -1.29 -12.14
C SER A 69 -5.00 -2.70 -12.51
N GLY A 70 -4.79 -3.69 -11.63
CA GLY A 70 -5.25 -5.07 -11.83
C GLY A 70 -6.76 -5.19 -11.89
N VAL A 71 -7.49 -4.47 -11.03
CA VAL A 71 -8.96 -4.41 -11.05
C VAL A 71 -9.47 -3.77 -12.35
N VAL A 72 -8.87 -2.64 -12.76
CA VAL A 72 -9.22 -1.98 -14.02
C VAL A 72 -8.99 -2.93 -15.20
N LEU A 73 -7.85 -3.63 -15.23
CA LEU A 73 -7.54 -4.59 -16.28
C LEU A 73 -8.53 -5.76 -16.31
N ALA A 74 -8.94 -6.28 -15.14
CA ALA A 74 -9.94 -7.34 -15.05
C ALA A 74 -11.30 -6.90 -15.62
N VAL A 75 -11.73 -5.67 -15.32
CA VAL A 75 -12.96 -5.09 -15.87
C VAL A 75 -12.87 -4.93 -17.39
N LEU A 76 -11.73 -4.46 -17.90
CA LEU A 76 -11.50 -4.32 -19.35
C LEU A 76 -11.50 -5.68 -20.07
N ILE A 77 -10.81 -6.69 -19.52
CA ILE A 77 -10.80 -8.05 -20.07
C ILE A 77 -12.23 -8.60 -20.13
N TRP A 78 -13.00 -8.44 -19.05
CA TRP A 78 -14.39 -8.90 -19.01
C TRP A 78 -15.26 -8.21 -20.07
N LEU A 79 -15.13 -6.89 -20.23
CA LEU A 79 -15.84 -6.10 -21.25
C LEU A 79 -15.48 -6.54 -22.67
N VAL A 80 -14.19 -6.71 -22.97
CA VAL A 80 -13.72 -7.16 -24.29
C VAL A 80 -14.24 -8.55 -24.61
N LEU A 81 -14.19 -9.50 -23.67
CA LEU A 81 -14.73 -10.84 -23.86
C LEU A 81 -16.24 -10.84 -24.10
N ARG A 82 -16.97 -9.94 -23.43
CA ARG A 82 -18.41 -9.79 -23.63
C ARG A 82 -18.77 -9.26 -25.02
N LEU A 83 -18.08 -8.21 -25.48
CA LEU A 83 -18.27 -7.66 -26.81
C LEU A 83 -17.86 -8.65 -27.92
N ALA A 84 -16.77 -9.37 -27.73
CA ALA A 84 -16.32 -10.39 -28.68
C ALA A 84 -17.32 -11.56 -28.81
N LYS A 85 -18.01 -11.91 -27.72
CA LYS A 85 -19.10 -12.90 -27.74
C LYS A 85 -20.31 -12.38 -28.52
N GLU A 86 -20.74 -11.14 -28.26
CA GLU A 86 -21.88 -10.53 -28.95
C GLU A 86 -21.62 -10.32 -30.45
N ALA A 87 -20.36 -10.07 -30.83
CA ALA A 87 -19.97 -9.86 -32.22
C ALA A 87 -19.64 -11.16 -32.99
N GLU A 88 -19.79 -12.34 -32.36
CA GLU A 88 -19.39 -13.65 -32.91
C GLU A 88 -17.91 -13.73 -33.36
N TRP A 89 -17.05 -12.84 -32.86
CA TRP A 89 -15.64 -12.78 -33.25
C TRP A 89 -14.81 -13.96 -32.74
N MET A 90 -15.35 -14.73 -31.79
CA MET A 90 -14.72 -15.95 -31.27
C MET A 90 -15.65 -17.15 -31.46
N ALA A 91 -15.29 -18.03 -32.40
CA ALA A 91 -16.03 -19.26 -32.71
C ALA A 91 -15.81 -20.41 -31.68
N PHE A 92 -15.14 -20.15 -30.56
CA PHE A 92 -14.80 -21.15 -29.56
C PHE A 92 -15.64 -20.92 -28.28
N GLU A 93 -16.69 -21.73 -28.11
CA GLU A 93 -17.55 -21.83 -26.91
C GLU A 93 -16.81 -21.93 -25.54
N PRO A 94 -15.60 -22.52 -25.40
CA PRO A 94 -14.99 -22.71 -24.08
C PRO A 94 -14.62 -21.42 -23.34
N TYR A 95 -14.33 -20.32 -24.04
CA TYR A 95 -13.77 -19.10 -23.43
C TYR A 95 -14.70 -18.43 -22.42
N TRP A 96 -16.02 -18.60 -22.54
CA TRP A 96 -16.97 -18.05 -21.57
C TRP A 96 -16.79 -18.66 -20.18
N ASN A 97 -16.56 -19.98 -20.13
CA ASN A 97 -16.32 -20.71 -18.88
C ASN A 97 -15.00 -20.31 -18.22
N PHE A 98 -14.03 -19.81 -19.01
CA PHE A 98 -12.74 -19.33 -18.52
C PHE A 98 -12.69 -17.81 -18.31
N SER A 99 -13.70 -17.04 -18.71
CA SER A 99 -13.72 -15.57 -18.56
C SER A 99 -13.57 -15.11 -17.10
N LEU A 100 -14.21 -15.82 -16.18
CA LEU A 100 -14.05 -15.64 -14.73
C LEU A 100 -12.62 -15.96 -14.29
N LEU A 101 -12.01 -17.02 -14.82
CA LEU A 101 -10.63 -17.41 -14.50
C LEU A 101 -9.61 -16.39 -15.01
N PHE A 102 -9.80 -15.80 -16.19
CA PHE A 102 -8.95 -14.73 -16.70
C PHE A 102 -9.10 -13.44 -15.87
N SER A 103 -10.34 -13.09 -15.49
CA SER A 103 -10.63 -11.92 -14.67
C SER A 103 -10.02 -12.07 -13.27
N LEU A 104 -10.20 -13.23 -12.63
CA LEU A 104 -9.55 -13.54 -11.35
C LEU A 104 -8.02 -13.57 -11.50
N GLY A 105 -7.51 -14.16 -12.59
CA GLY A 105 -6.10 -14.24 -12.89
C GLY A 105 -5.43 -12.86 -12.98
N ALA A 106 -6.11 -11.89 -13.59
CA ALA A 106 -5.62 -10.50 -13.64
C ALA A 106 -5.55 -9.85 -12.26
N VAL A 107 -6.54 -10.09 -11.39
CA VAL A 107 -6.54 -9.60 -10.00
C VAL A 107 -5.43 -10.28 -9.19
N VAL A 108 -5.29 -11.60 -9.30
CA VAL A 108 -4.24 -12.38 -8.63
C VAL A 108 -2.85 -11.93 -9.09
N LEU A 109 -2.66 -11.66 -10.39
CA LEU A 109 -1.43 -11.08 -10.91
C LEU A 109 -1.15 -9.69 -10.34
N GLY A 110 -2.15 -8.81 -10.29
CA GLY A 110 -2.01 -7.48 -9.68
C GLY A 110 -1.60 -7.54 -8.20
N ILE A 111 -2.23 -8.44 -7.44
CA ILE A 111 -1.87 -8.71 -6.03
C ILE A 111 -0.45 -9.26 -5.93
N GLY A 112 -0.08 -10.23 -6.79
CA GLY A 112 1.25 -10.83 -6.81
C GLY A 112 2.36 -9.81 -7.11
N ILE A 113 2.13 -8.91 -8.07
CA ILE A 113 3.07 -7.82 -8.39
C ILE A 113 3.26 -6.88 -7.20
N GLU A 114 2.15 -6.46 -6.56
CA GLU A 114 2.21 -5.59 -5.38
C GLU A 114 2.92 -6.29 -4.20
N PHE A 115 2.69 -7.59 -4.01
CA PHE A 115 3.35 -8.39 -3.00
C PHE A 115 4.87 -8.53 -3.25
N ILE A 116 5.29 -8.80 -4.49
CA ILE A 116 6.71 -8.84 -4.86
C ILE A 116 7.36 -7.46 -4.68
N ARG A 117 6.65 -6.38 -5.04
CA ARG A 117 7.12 -5.00 -4.83
C ARG A 117 7.29 -4.71 -3.34
N TYR A 118 6.34 -5.14 -2.52
CA TYR A 118 6.41 -5.03 -1.06
C TYR A 118 7.67 -5.73 -0.52
N LEU A 119 7.91 -6.98 -0.91
CA LEU A 119 9.11 -7.74 -0.51
C LEU A 119 10.42 -7.09 -0.97
N ARG A 120 10.47 -6.59 -2.22
CA ARG A 120 11.66 -5.91 -2.77
C ARG A 120 11.92 -4.54 -2.15
N SER A 121 10.88 -3.88 -1.63
CA SER A 121 11.01 -2.58 -0.97
C SER A 121 11.68 -2.65 0.42
N GLY A 122 12.16 -3.84 0.84
CA GLY A 122 13.00 -3.99 2.02
C GLY A 122 12.29 -3.61 3.32
N LYS A 123 10.99 -3.94 3.40
CA LYS A 123 10.24 -3.88 4.66
C LYS A 123 10.40 -5.16 5.45
#